data_AF-A0A838QIP3-F1
#
_entry.id   AF-A0A838QIP3-F1
#
_cell.length_a   1.000
_cell.length_b   1.000
_cell.length_c   1.000
_cell.angle_alpha   90.00
_cell.angle_beta   90.00
_cell.angle_gamma   90.00
#
_symmetry.space_group_name_H-M   'P 1'
#
loop_
_entity.id
_entity.type
_entity.pdbx_description
1 polymer ?
#
loop_
_entity_poly.entity_id
_entity_poly.type
_entity_poly.pdbx_seq_one_letter_code
_entity_poly.pdbx_strand_id
1 'polypeptide(L)'
;MAHISKLGRGSGRYRASLLATLLVLPFAGCNTDELTEATAEDISTPAEVVEPVTTVQVETPSFSSTFKGGIPIGTFGQPITAFGERFNGGKLTVSPNDLIPYLTAVKARGGKAILMFAGHERYYRTGGRFDIRKWKARVARFNNIKFSGFINDGTIIGHYLIDEPNDAHNWGKPVPASVLEEMAKYSKDHWPTMPTMVRAEPGYLATNHRYLDAAWAQYVQRKGTPAEYLRRNVADAQKRGLGLVLGMNITKGALNKRPMSANQLRDWGSIMLGGSYACAFISWTYDKKYISRSDVASAMSYLAGKARSKSGRSCSGGKAVGGAPGGGGGGGGGGEIDRDRDKGKNDRGGKAGGNAGKNDRGGKAGGNAGKNDHGGNKGKGGKSRGGSAGSGSGGKSSHLTLRARGHSEGRRHFTTLTWSGAKGDKIVYLFRNGFRIARTRNDGRYEDSRRARGRGSYVYKVCKTKTGGCSNRVHVVIR
;
A
#
# COMPACT_ATOMS: atom_id res chain seq x y z
N MET A 1 -36.45 65.69 20.40
CA MET A 1 -35.70 66.66 21.22
C MET A 1 -34.47 65.97 21.80
N ALA A 2 -33.36 66.70 21.81
CA ALA A 2 -32.03 66.25 22.23
C ALA A 2 -31.93 65.99 23.74
N HIS A 3 -30.96 65.19 24.18
CA HIS A 3 -29.89 65.69 25.06
C HIS A 3 -28.69 64.71 25.15
N ILE A 4 -27.54 65.27 24.80
CA ILE A 4 -26.16 64.85 25.08
C ILE A 4 -25.89 65.21 26.57
N SER A 5 -25.27 64.43 27.46
CA SER A 5 -23.83 64.11 27.59
C SER A 5 -23.57 63.49 28.98
N LYS A 6 -22.56 62.60 29.10
CA LYS A 6 -21.42 62.79 30.02
C LYS A 6 -20.39 61.66 29.89
N LEU A 7 -19.15 62.06 29.64
CA LEU A 7 -17.92 61.27 29.75
C LEU A 7 -17.52 61.10 31.23
N GLY A 8 -17.04 59.92 31.59
CA GLY A 8 -16.36 59.65 32.86
C GLY A 8 -15.25 58.61 32.65
N ARG A 9 -14.00 59.06 32.73
CA ARG A 9 -12.77 58.24 32.72
C ARG A 9 -12.69 57.43 34.02
N GLY A 10 -12.35 56.15 33.91
CA GLY A 10 -11.99 55.29 35.05
C GLY A 10 -10.98 54.22 34.61
N SER A 11 -9.76 54.36 35.09
CA SER A 11 -8.58 53.55 34.78
C SER A 11 -8.61 52.17 35.45
N GLY A 12 -8.07 51.16 34.75
CA GLY A 12 -7.32 50.07 35.38
C GLY A 12 -8.07 48.78 35.70
N ARG A 13 -7.82 47.75 34.87
CA ARG A 13 -7.29 46.42 35.26
C ARG A 13 -7.35 45.51 34.02
N TYR A 14 -6.23 45.37 33.32
CA TYR A 14 -6.05 44.35 32.29
C TYR A 14 -6.06 42.97 32.95
N ARG A 15 -7.18 42.25 32.84
CA ARG A 15 -7.20 40.80 33.02
C ARG A 15 -6.74 40.17 31.71
N ALA A 16 -5.55 39.60 31.73
CA ALA A 16 -5.03 38.76 30.65
C ALA A 16 -5.92 37.52 30.52
N SER A 17 -6.75 37.47 29.48
CA SER A 17 -7.42 36.25 29.05
C SER A 17 -6.38 35.29 28.48
N LEU A 18 -6.19 34.16 29.18
CA LEU A 18 -5.49 32.98 28.68
C LEU A 18 -6.17 32.46 27.40
N LEU A 19 -5.70 32.93 26.25
CA LEU A 19 -5.95 32.31 24.95
C LEU A 19 -5.16 31.00 24.91
N ALA A 20 -5.80 29.92 25.33
CA ALA A 20 -5.36 28.55 25.04
C ALA A 20 -5.37 28.36 23.51
N THR A 21 -4.24 28.62 22.89
CA THR A 21 -3.99 28.34 21.48
C THR A 21 -3.94 26.82 21.32
N LEU A 22 -5.06 26.26 20.90
CA LEU A 22 -5.17 24.88 20.43
C LEU A 22 -4.21 24.70 19.25
N LEU A 23 -3.01 24.22 19.57
CA LEU A 23 -1.97 23.90 18.62
C LEU A 23 -2.41 22.64 17.87
N VAL A 24 -3.12 22.83 16.75
CA VAL A 24 -3.43 21.78 15.80
C VAL A 24 -2.10 21.31 15.21
N LEU A 25 -1.56 20.23 15.78
CA LEU A 25 -0.45 19.49 15.20
C LEU A 25 -0.92 18.93 13.84
N PRO A 26 -0.29 19.30 12.72
CA PRO A 26 -0.52 18.58 11.48
C PRO A 26 0.11 17.20 11.65
N PHE A 27 -0.72 16.19 11.90
CA PHE A 27 -0.33 14.80 11.69
C PHE A 27 0.19 14.69 10.25
N ALA A 28 1.44 14.26 10.10
CA ALA A 28 1.99 13.87 8.80
C ALA A 28 1.18 12.68 8.29
N GLY A 29 0.12 12.95 7.53
CA GLY A 29 -0.51 11.95 6.70
C GLY A 29 0.50 11.52 5.66
N CYS A 30 0.92 10.26 5.70
CA CYS A 30 1.71 9.67 4.62
C CYS A 30 0.96 9.90 3.30
N ASN A 31 1.57 10.66 2.40
CA ASN A 31 0.99 10.97 1.10
C ASN A 31 1.17 9.72 0.20
N THR A 32 0.27 8.75 0.31
CA THR A 32 0.38 7.43 -0.34
C THR A 32 0.18 7.46 -1.85
N ASP A 33 -0.18 8.62 -2.39
CA ASP A 33 -0.31 8.87 -3.81
C ASP A 33 0.94 9.54 -4.41
N GLU A 34 1.95 9.91 -3.61
CA GLU A 34 3.22 10.30 -4.20
C GLU A 34 3.91 9.10 -4.85
N LEU A 35 4.61 9.32 -5.95
CA LEU A 35 5.45 8.28 -6.55
C LEU A 35 6.57 7.98 -5.56
N THR A 36 6.52 6.77 -5.03
CA THR A 36 7.57 6.19 -4.21
C THR A 36 8.68 5.66 -5.12
N GLU A 37 9.93 5.93 -4.76
CA GLU A 37 11.10 5.29 -5.33
C GLU A 37 11.48 4.15 -4.38
N ALA A 38 11.80 2.96 -4.91
CA ALA A 38 12.13 1.80 -4.09
C ALA A 38 13.40 2.06 -3.27
N THR A 39 13.39 1.71 -1.97
CA THR A 39 14.63 1.78 -1.18
C THR A 39 15.47 0.50 -1.37
N ALA A 40 16.77 0.56 -1.11
CA ALA A 40 17.62 -0.62 -1.17
C ALA A 40 17.19 -1.68 -0.14
N GLU A 41 16.61 -1.29 1.01
CA GLU A 41 16.07 -2.22 2.01
C GLU A 41 14.82 -2.97 1.49
N ASP A 42 14.02 -2.31 0.65
CA ASP A 42 12.85 -2.90 0.01
C ASP A 42 13.19 -3.95 -1.06
N ILE A 43 14.33 -3.80 -1.74
CA ILE A 43 14.78 -4.68 -2.84
C ILE A 43 15.80 -5.74 -2.36
N SER A 44 16.58 -5.45 -1.31
CA SER A 44 17.73 -6.25 -0.86
C SER A 44 17.45 -7.19 0.31
N THR A 45 16.20 -7.43 0.70
CA THR A 45 15.86 -8.49 1.65
C THR A 45 15.45 -9.77 0.89
N PRO A 46 16.37 -10.72 0.64
CA PRO A 46 16.00 -12.13 0.64
C PRO A 46 15.39 -12.51 1.99
N ALA A 47 14.52 -13.53 2.00
CA ALA A 47 14.10 -14.17 3.23
C ALA A 47 15.35 -14.57 4.02
N GLU A 48 15.43 -14.17 5.28
CA GLU A 48 16.52 -14.49 6.18
C GLU A 48 16.65 -16.01 6.28
N VAL A 49 17.71 -16.55 5.66
CA VAL A 49 18.11 -17.96 5.81
C VAL A 49 18.87 -18.04 7.13
N VAL A 50 18.24 -18.63 8.14
CA VAL A 50 18.93 -19.05 9.36
C VAL A 50 19.81 -20.25 8.99
N GLU A 51 21.09 -20.21 9.38
CA GLU A 51 22.11 -21.18 9.01
C GLU A 51 21.78 -22.63 9.41
N PRO A 52 22.25 -23.66 8.67
CA PRO A 52 21.88 -25.05 8.92
C PRO A 52 22.80 -25.75 9.91
N VAL A 53 22.21 -26.52 10.81
CA VAL A 53 22.87 -27.64 11.50
C VAL A 53 22.58 -28.91 10.70
N THR A 54 23.67 -29.57 10.28
CA THR A 54 23.88 -30.96 9.86
C THR A 54 22.95 -31.63 8.84
N THR A 55 23.62 -32.21 7.83
CA THR A 55 23.18 -32.93 6.64
C THR A 55 22.12 -34.03 6.82
N VAL A 56 20.96 -33.84 6.17
CA VAL A 56 20.12 -34.93 5.61
C VAL A 56 19.61 -34.43 4.24
N GLN A 57 19.52 -35.33 3.26
CA GLN A 57 19.25 -35.02 1.85
C GLN A 57 18.08 -34.06 1.65
N VAL A 58 18.39 -32.93 1.01
CA VAL A 58 17.48 -31.81 0.79
C VAL A 58 16.73 -32.04 -0.51
N GLU A 59 15.45 -32.40 -0.41
CA GLU A 59 14.50 -31.99 -1.45
C GLU A 59 14.56 -30.47 -1.55
N THR A 60 15.00 -29.96 -2.70
CA THR A 60 15.05 -28.53 -3.01
C THR A 60 13.76 -27.83 -2.56
N PRO A 61 13.78 -26.91 -1.59
CA PRO A 61 12.59 -26.14 -1.26
C PRO A 61 12.31 -25.22 -2.45
N SER A 62 11.20 -25.48 -3.14
CA SER A 62 10.73 -24.59 -4.20
C SER A 62 10.48 -23.20 -3.62
N PHE A 63 11.26 -22.20 -4.03
CA PHE A 63 11.02 -20.78 -3.78
C PHE A 63 9.85 -20.26 -4.64
N SER A 64 8.76 -21.01 -4.65
CA SER A 64 7.50 -20.61 -5.22
C SER A 64 6.50 -20.50 -4.07
N SER A 65 6.58 -19.39 -3.33
CA SER A 65 5.38 -18.87 -2.67
C SER A 65 4.45 -18.26 -3.74
N THR A 66 4.15 -19.04 -4.80
CA THR A 66 3.08 -18.67 -5.72
C THR A 66 1.84 -18.52 -4.88
N PHE A 67 1.24 -17.33 -4.94
CA PHE A 67 -0.02 -16.99 -4.28
C PHE A 67 -0.98 -18.19 -4.35
N LYS A 68 -1.28 -18.81 -3.20
CA LYS A 68 -2.04 -20.07 -3.10
C LYS A 68 -3.56 -19.91 -3.40
N GLY A 69 -3.94 -18.88 -4.16
CA GLY A 69 -5.33 -18.46 -4.30
C GLY A 69 -5.81 -17.58 -3.15
N GLY A 70 -7.07 -17.17 -3.20
CA GLY A 70 -7.67 -16.25 -2.23
C GLY A 70 -8.02 -14.87 -2.78
N ILE A 71 -8.53 -14.04 -1.88
CA ILE A 71 -8.67 -12.60 -2.06
C ILE A 71 -7.36 -11.94 -1.61
N PRO A 72 -6.60 -11.23 -2.47
CA PRO A 72 -5.40 -10.51 -2.05
C PRO A 72 -5.75 -9.44 -1.00
N ILE A 73 -5.05 -9.46 0.13
CA ILE A 73 -5.29 -8.55 1.26
C ILE A 73 -4.09 -7.64 1.50
N GLY A 74 -4.36 -6.35 1.70
CA GLY A 74 -3.29 -5.37 1.76
C GLY A 74 -3.71 -3.98 2.17
N THR A 75 -2.79 -3.05 1.98
CA THR A 75 -3.02 -1.63 2.28
C THR A 75 -2.50 -0.69 1.20
N PHE A 76 -2.93 0.57 1.28
CA PHE A 76 -2.25 1.68 0.61
C PHE A 76 -0.91 1.95 1.29
N GLY A 77 0.11 2.36 0.51
CA GLY A 77 1.41 2.77 1.04
C GLY A 77 2.18 1.66 1.77
N GLN A 78 1.86 0.39 1.49
CA GLN A 78 2.53 -0.77 2.07
C GLN A 78 3.99 -0.87 1.56
N PRO A 79 4.99 -0.93 2.46
CA PRO A 79 6.38 -1.15 2.05
C PRO A 79 6.55 -2.57 1.48
N ILE A 80 7.53 -2.78 0.61
CA ILE A 80 7.78 -4.10 -0.01
C ILE A 80 8.01 -5.16 1.08
N THR A 81 8.74 -4.80 2.13
CA THR A 81 9.06 -5.68 3.25
C THR A 81 7.84 -6.17 4.03
N ALA A 82 6.69 -5.52 3.89
CA ALA A 82 5.44 -5.99 4.50
C ALA A 82 4.68 -7.00 3.61
N PHE A 83 5.05 -7.16 2.34
CA PHE A 83 4.46 -8.20 1.49
C PHE A 83 4.87 -9.60 1.97
N GLY A 84 3.90 -10.50 2.09
CA GLY A 84 4.09 -11.86 2.54
C GLY A 84 2.79 -12.44 3.06
N GLU A 85 2.88 -13.32 4.07
CA GLU A 85 1.71 -14.06 4.54
C GLU A 85 0.60 -13.16 5.10
N ARG A 86 0.94 -12.13 5.88
CA ARG A 86 -0.06 -11.22 6.48
C ARG A 86 -0.65 -10.25 5.46
N PHE A 87 0.14 -9.82 4.49
CA PHE A 87 -0.28 -8.89 3.44
C PHE A 87 0.25 -9.35 2.09
N ASN A 88 -0.60 -9.96 1.28
CA ASN A 88 -0.24 -10.44 -0.06
C ASN A 88 -0.88 -9.59 -1.17
N GLY A 89 -1.51 -8.47 -0.82
CA GLY A 89 -2.02 -7.46 -1.73
C GLY A 89 -1.48 -6.07 -1.37
N GLY A 90 -1.63 -5.10 -2.27
CA GLY A 90 -1.37 -3.69 -1.94
C GLY A 90 -1.65 -2.75 -3.10
N LYS A 91 -1.93 -1.48 -2.77
CA LYS A 91 -1.93 -0.40 -3.76
C LYS A 91 -0.59 0.30 -3.74
N LEU A 92 0.05 0.32 -4.91
CA LEU A 92 1.40 0.83 -5.10
C LEU A 92 1.37 2.07 -5.99
N THR A 93 2.26 3.00 -5.71
CA THR A 93 2.46 4.21 -6.51
C THR A 93 3.95 4.39 -6.66
N VAL A 94 4.50 3.81 -7.72
CA VAL A 94 5.96 3.64 -7.88
C VAL A 94 6.42 4.36 -9.15
N SER A 95 7.60 4.96 -9.09
CA SER A 95 8.19 5.63 -10.25
C SER A 95 8.42 4.65 -11.42
N PRO A 96 8.37 5.09 -12.69
CA PRO A 96 8.66 4.23 -13.85
C PRO A 96 10.02 3.51 -13.76
N ASN A 97 11.04 4.18 -13.20
CA ASN A 97 12.41 3.65 -13.14
C ASN A 97 12.57 2.52 -12.12
N ASP A 98 11.74 2.50 -11.07
CA ASP A 98 11.86 1.53 -9.98
C ASP A 98 10.80 0.42 -10.07
N LEU A 99 9.83 0.56 -10.97
CA LEU A 99 8.63 -0.28 -10.97
C LEU A 99 8.92 -1.75 -11.26
N ILE A 100 9.83 -2.07 -12.19
CA ILE A 100 10.17 -3.47 -12.52
C ILE A 100 10.86 -4.18 -11.34
N PRO A 101 11.91 -3.61 -10.71
CA PRO A 101 12.46 -4.17 -9.46
C PRO A 101 11.41 -4.30 -8.35
N TYR A 102 10.53 -3.30 -8.19
CA TYR A 102 9.49 -3.32 -7.16
C TYR A 102 8.50 -4.48 -7.39
N LEU A 103 8.02 -4.64 -8.63
CA LEU A 103 7.10 -5.72 -9.00
C LEU A 103 7.75 -7.10 -8.89
N THR A 104 9.04 -7.21 -9.22
CA THR A 104 9.81 -8.46 -9.04
C THR A 104 9.88 -8.84 -7.56
N ALA A 105 10.13 -7.86 -6.68
CA ALA A 105 10.19 -8.08 -5.25
C ALA A 105 8.81 -8.41 -4.63
N VAL A 106 7.73 -7.80 -5.15
CA VAL A 106 6.34 -8.15 -4.80
C VAL A 106 6.02 -9.58 -5.23
N LYS A 107 6.35 -9.95 -6.47
CA LYS A 107 6.15 -11.31 -7.00
C LYS A 107 6.88 -12.36 -6.18
N ALA A 108 8.15 -12.11 -5.85
CA ALA A 108 8.97 -13.03 -5.04
C ALA A 108 8.41 -13.28 -3.63
N ARG A 109 7.55 -12.38 -3.14
CA ARG A 109 6.85 -12.48 -1.85
C ARG A 109 5.41 -13.01 -1.99
N GLY A 110 5.05 -13.54 -3.16
CA GLY A 110 3.69 -14.01 -3.45
C GLY A 110 2.64 -12.89 -3.51
N GLY A 111 3.09 -11.64 -3.69
CA GLY A 111 2.26 -10.45 -3.61
C GLY A 111 1.50 -10.12 -4.90
N LYS A 112 0.44 -9.34 -4.74
CA LYS A 112 -0.43 -8.82 -5.79
C LYS A 112 -0.53 -7.30 -5.66
N ALA A 113 -0.50 -6.59 -6.78
CA ALA A 113 -0.38 -5.14 -6.82
C ALA A 113 -1.49 -4.51 -7.67
N ILE A 114 -2.12 -3.50 -7.09
CA ILE A 114 -2.90 -2.50 -7.83
C ILE A 114 -2.00 -1.28 -8.01
N LEU A 115 -1.77 -0.84 -9.24
CA LEU A 115 -0.82 0.23 -9.55
C LEU A 115 -1.52 1.56 -9.80
N MET A 116 -0.99 2.64 -9.25
CA MET A 116 -1.40 4.01 -9.62
C MET A 116 -0.25 4.71 -10.34
N PHE A 117 -0.44 5.01 -11.62
CA PHE A 117 0.57 5.65 -12.46
C PHE A 117 0.56 7.17 -12.37
N ALA A 118 -0.61 7.77 -12.13
CA ALA A 118 -0.77 9.21 -12.12
C ALA A 118 -0.01 9.92 -10.98
N GLY A 119 0.13 9.25 -9.83
CA GLY A 119 0.66 9.83 -8.61
C GLY A 119 -0.34 10.79 -7.95
N HIS A 120 0.16 11.79 -7.22
CA HIS A 120 -0.70 12.68 -6.43
C HIS A 120 -1.54 13.62 -7.30
N GLU A 121 -2.77 13.91 -6.89
CA GLU A 121 -3.76 14.73 -7.63
C GLU A 121 -3.27 16.10 -8.06
N ARG A 122 -2.41 16.74 -7.25
CA ARG A 122 -1.75 18.02 -7.57
C ARG A 122 -1.09 18.05 -8.95
N TYR A 123 -0.66 16.91 -9.48
CA TYR A 123 -0.01 16.82 -10.79
C TYR A 123 -0.98 16.76 -11.97
N TYR A 124 -2.26 16.49 -11.73
CA TYR A 124 -3.29 16.37 -12.76
C TYR A 124 -4.55 17.16 -12.42
N ARG A 125 -4.35 18.29 -11.73
CA ARG A 125 -5.34 19.34 -11.52
C ARG A 125 -4.94 20.64 -12.25
N THR A 126 -5.95 21.36 -12.71
CA THR A 126 -5.86 22.72 -13.27
C THR A 126 -7.00 23.56 -12.71
N GLY A 127 -6.70 24.70 -12.09
CA GLY A 127 -7.70 25.57 -11.48
C GLY A 127 -8.57 24.85 -10.43
N GLY A 128 -7.98 23.94 -9.66
CA GLY A 128 -8.69 23.14 -8.65
C GLY A 128 -9.56 22.01 -9.20
N ARG A 129 -9.61 21.81 -10.53
CA ARG A 129 -10.41 20.75 -11.18
C ARG A 129 -9.55 19.67 -11.81
N PHE A 130 -10.12 18.49 -12.03
CA PHE A 130 -9.47 17.40 -12.77
C PHE A 130 -9.07 17.84 -14.18
N ASP A 131 -7.87 17.45 -14.62
CA ASP A 131 -7.35 17.71 -15.96
C ASP A 131 -6.88 16.41 -16.64
N ILE A 132 -7.67 15.94 -17.62
CA ILE A 132 -7.41 14.68 -18.32
C ILE A 132 -6.10 14.69 -19.11
N ARG A 133 -5.68 15.84 -19.66
CA ARG A 133 -4.44 15.94 -20.44
C ARG A 133 -3.24 15.74 -19.53
N LYS A 134 -3.25 16.38 -18.36
CA LYS A 134 -2.22 16.17 -17.35
C LYS A 134 -2.24 14.74 -16.82
N TRP A 135 -3.42 14.17 -16.55
CA TRP A 135 -3.51 12.76 -16.12
C TRP A 135 -2.89 11.81 -17.16
N LYS A 136 -3.25 11.94 -18.45
CA LYS A 136 -2.67 11.14 -19.55
C LYS A 136 -1.15 11.31 -19.63
N ALA A 137 -0.65 12.54 -19.51
CA ALA A 137 0.80 12.79 -19.49
C ALA A 137 1.51 12.09 -18.32
N ARG A 138 0.85 11.95 -17.15
CA ARG A 138 1.40 11.21 -16.01
C ARG A 138 1.44 9.71 -16.25
N VAL A 139 0.42 9.15 -16.88
CA VAL A 139 0.33 7.72 -17.25
C VAL A 139 1.30 7.38 -18.39
N ALA A 140 1.46 8.27 -19.38
CA ALA A 140 2.32 8.06 -20.55
C ALA A 140 3.79 7.77 -20.21
N ARG A 141 4.26 8.20 -19.02
CA ARG A 141 5.62 7.91 -18.53
C ARG A 141 5.90 6.41 -18.34
N PHE A 142 4.87 5.56 -18.34
CA PHE A 142 4.99 4.11 -18.17
C PHE A 142 4.86 3.35 -19.50
N ASN A 143 4.63 4.02 -20.64
CA ASN A 143 4.32 3.38 -21.93
C ASN A 143 5.39 2.40 -22.42
N ASN A 144 6.66 2.65 -22.07
CA ASN A 144 7.78 1.79 -22.48
C ASN A 144 8.04 0.62 -21.52
N ILE A 145 7.19 0.42 -20.50
CA ILE A 145 7.34 -0.65 -19.52
C ILE A 145 6.52 -1.87 -19.96
N LYS A 146 7.19 -3.03 -20.03
CA LYS A 146 6.57 -4.31 -20.41
C LYS A 146 5.88 -4.96 -19.21
N PHE A 147 4.59 -4.70 -19.02
CA PHE A 147 3.80 -5.28 -17.92
C PHE A 147 3.24 -6.67 -18.18
N SER A 148 3.24 -7.16 -19.43
CA SER A 148 2.54 -8.39 -19.82
C SER A 148 2.86 -9.59 -18.92
N GLY A 149 4.13 -9.82 -18.58
CA GLY A 149 4.53 -10.89 -17.68
C GLY A 149 3.88 -10.79 -16.29
N PHE A 150 3.91 -9.60 -15.68
CA PHE A 150 3.31 -9.34 -14.37
C PHE A 150 1.78 -9.32 -14.38
N ILE A 151 1.16 -8.99 -15.52
CA ILE A 151 -0.31 -9.09 -15.67
C ILE A 151 -0.70 -10.57 -15.80
N ASN A 152 0.02 -11.33 -16.63
CA ASN A 152 -0.31 -12.72 -16.94
C ASN A 152 -0.11 -13.65 -15.75
N ASP A 153 0.93 -13.46 -14.94
CA ASP A 153 1.13 -14.20 -13.68
C ASP A 153 0.26 -13.65 -12.51
N GLY A 154 -0.51 -12.61 -12.80
CA GLY A 154 -1.40 -11.94 -11.87
C GLY A 154 -0.69 -11.13 -10.78
N THR A 155 0.62 -10.90 -10.83
CA THR A 155 1.29 -9.97 -9.91
C THR A 155 0.66 -8.58 -9.97
N ILE A 156 0.28 -8.11 -11.15
CA ILE A 156 -0.54 -6.91 -11.34
C ILE A 156 -1.99 -7.36 -11.48
N ILE A 157 -2.85 -6.84 -10.59
CA ILE A 157 -4.29 -7.12 -10.60
C ILE A 157 -5.12 -5.90 -11.02
N GLY A 158 -4.48 -4.75 -11.29
CA GLY A 158 -5.11 -3.67 -12.02
C GLY A 158 -4.44 -2.29 -11.91
N HIS A 159 -5.00 -1.34 -12.64
CA HIS A 159 -4.63 0.07 -12.69
C HIS A 159 -5.67 0.92 -11.96
N TYR A 160 -5.25 1.51 -10.86
CA TYR A 160 -5.95 2.54 -10.12
C TYR A 160 -5.91 3.88 -10.86
N LEU A 161 -7.01 4.23 -11.52
CA LEU A 161 -7.08 5.40 -12.39
C LEU A 161 -7.16 6.70 -11.59
N ILE A 162 -8.03 6.75 -10.58
CA ILE A 162 -8.32 7.98 -9.82
C ILE A 162 -8.96 7.68 -8.46
N ASP A 163 -8.70 8.60 -7.53
CA ASP A 163 -9.17 8.62 -6.15
C ASP A 163 -10.49 9.40 -6.04
N GLU A 164 -11.55 8.80 -5.48
CA GLU A 164 -12.84 9.45 -5.17
C GLU A 164 -13.33 10.45 -6.24
N PRO A 165 -13.51 10.01 -7.51
CA PRO A 165 -13.95 10.90 -8.59
C PRO A 165 -15.32 11.54 -8.33
N ASN A 166 -16.11 10.96 -7.41
CA ASN A 166 -17.40 11.48 -6.97
C ASN A 166 -17.29 12.63 -5.95
N ASP A 167 -16.12 12.89 -5.35
CA ASP A 167 -15.96 13.91 -4.31
C ASP A 167 -15.67 15.30 -4.89
N ALA A 168 -16.68 16.17 -4.84
CA ALA A 168 -16.56 17.55 -5.29
C ALA A 168 -15.55 18.38 -4.47
N HIS A 169 -15.24 17.99 -3.22
CA HIS A 169 -14.24 18.67 -2.41
C HIS A 169 -12.83 18.50 -2.99
N ASN A 170 -12.51 17.30 -3.47
CA ASN A 170 -11.21 16.99 -4.06
C ASN A 170 -11.10 17.55 -5.49
N TRP A 171 -12.18 17.49 -6.27
CA TRP A 171 -12.15 17.78 -7.71
C TRP A 171 -12.80 19.10 -8.14
N GLY A 172 -13.34 19.88 -7.20
CA GLY A 172 -14.13 21.11 -7.46
C GLY A 172 -15.50 20.87 -8.11
N LYS A 173 -15.70 19.70 -8.71
CA LYS A 173 -16.97 19.07 -9.12
C LYS A 173 -16.71 17.58 -9.35
N PRO A 174 -17.71 16.69 -9.23
CA PRO A 174 -17.52 15.28 -9.58
C PRO A 174 -16.95 15.12 -10.99
N VAL A 175 -16.00 14.20 -11.16
CA VAL A 175 -15.44 13.84 -12.45
C VAL A 175 -16.50 13.05 -13.24
N PRO A 176 -16.91 13.49 -14.44
CA PRO A 176 -17.98 12.83 -15.19
C PRO A 176 -17.68 11.38 -15.56
N ALA A 177 -18.72 10.54 -15.64
CA ALA A 177 -18.57 9.13 -16.03
C ALA A 177 -17.90 8.96 -17.41
N SER A 178 -18.17 9.84 -18.37
CA SER A 178 -17.52 9.84 -19.68
C SER A 178 -16.00 10.04 -19.59
N VAL A 179 -15.54 10.87 -18.65
CA VAL A 179 -14.12 11.09 -18.40
C VAL A 179 -13.49 9.86 -17.74
N LEU A 180 -14.20 9.18 -16.84
CA LEU A 180 -13.72 7.92 -16.26
C LEU A 180 -13.58 6.81 -17.32
N GLU A 181 -14.53 6.71 -18.25
CA GLU A 181 -14.43 5.81 -19.41
C GLU A 181 -13.26 6.19 -20.32
N GLU A 182 -13.02 7.48 -20.57
CA GLU A 182 -11.87 7.95 -21.36
C GLU A 182 -10.53 7.58 -20.69
N MET A 183 -10.44 7.70 -19.36
CA MET A 183 -9.26 7.28 -18.59
C MET A 183 -9.04 5.77 -18.69
N ALA A 184 -10.11 4.99 -18.52
CA ALA A 184 -10.06 3.54 -18.61
C ALA A 184 -9.67 3.10 -20.02
N LYS A 185 -10.27 3.69 -21.06
CA LYS A 185 -9.91 3.45 -22.46
C LYS A 185 -8.43 3.76 -22.70
N TYR A 186 -7.94 4.92 -22.27
CA TYR A 186 -6.53 5.29 -22.44
C TYR A 186 -5.59 4.26 -21.82
N SER A 187 -5.92 3.74 -20.64
CA SER A 187 -5.15 2.65 -20.02
C SER A 187 -5.19 1.37 -20.87
N LYS A 188 -6.36 0.98 -21.38
CA LYS A 188 -6.55 -0.23 -22.20
C LYS A 188 -5.86 -0.15 -23.54
N ASP A 189 -5.79 1.04 -24.15
CA ASP A 189 -5.06 1.25 -25.41
C ASP A 189 -3.55 0.95 -25.26
N HIS A 190 -3.00 1.10 -24.04
CA HIS A 190 -1.59 0.79 -23.74
C HIS A 190 -1.39 -0.61 -23.15
N TRP A 191 -2.33 -1.06 -22.30
CA TRP A 191 -2.29 -2.36 -21.62
C TRP A 191 -3.67 -3.04 -21.67
N PRO A 192 -4.02 -3.69 -22.79
CA PRO A 192 -5.38 -4.19 -23.05
C PRO A 192 -5.89 -5.17 -21.99
N THR A 193 -5.01 -6.00 -21.44
CA THR A 193 -5.37 -7.03 -20.46
C THR A 193 -5.31 -6.56 -19.01
N MET A 194 -4.77 -5.36 -18.73
CA MET A 194 -4.70 -4.84 -17.35
C MET A 194 -6.08 -4.35 -16.90
N PRO A 195 -6.68 -4.87 -15.82
CA PRO A 195 -7.95 -4.36 -15.32
C PRO A 195 -7.85 -2.89 -14.90
N THR A 196 -8.88 -2.08 -15.14
CA THR A 196 -8.94 -0.67 -14.74
C THR A 196 -9.96 -0.45 -13.64
N MET A 197 -9.64 0.43 -12.68
CA MET A 197 -10.50 0.66 -11.54
C MET A 197 -10.43 2.08 -10.98
N VAL A 198 -11.49 2.49 -10.29
CA VAL A 198 -11.60 3.79 -9.61
C VAL A 198 -12.00 3.60 -8.15
N ARG A 199 -11.50 4.47 -7.26
CA ARG A 199 -11.95 4.46 -5.85
C ARG A 199 -13.23 5.23 -5.67
N ALA A 200 -14.34 4.58 -6.00
CA ALA A 200 -15.68 5.00 -5.66
C ALA A 200 -16.54 3.77 -5.30
N GLU A 201 -17.52 3.95 -4.42
CA GLU A 201 -18.57 2.94 -4.26
C GLU A 201 -19.31 2.77 -5.59
N PRO A 202 -19.65 1.53 -6.03
CA PRO A 202 -20.21 1.30 -7.35
C PRO A 202 -21.55 2.02 -7.54
N GLY A 203 -22.31 2.28 -6.46
CA GLY A 203 -23.55 3.05 -6.50
C GLY A 203 -23.42 4.45 -7.12
N TYR A 204 -22.22 5.07 -7.07
CA TYR A 204 -21.94 6.37 -7.68
C TYR A 204 -21.56 6.31 -9.16
N LEU A 205 -21.34 5.11 -9.70
CA LEU A 205 -20.88 4.92 -11.06
C LEU A 205 -22.06 4.66 -12.01
N ALA A 206 -21.84 4.90 -13.30
CA ALA A 206 -22.79 4.60 -14.36
C ALA A 206 -22.99 3.07 -14.51
N THR A 207 -23.91 2.64 -15.37
CA THR A 207 -24.21 1.21 -15.58
C THR A 207 -23.62 0.63 -16.85
N ASN A 208 -23.25 1.46 -17.82
CA ASN A 208 -22.81 1.06 -19.17
C ASN A 208 -21.30 1.21 -19.36
N HIS A 209 -20.51 0.61 -18.47
CA HIS A 209 -19.05 0.69 -18.52
C HIS A 209 -18.47 -0.21 -19.62
N ARG A 210 -17.72 0.35 -20.57
CA ARG A 210 -17.04 -0.43 -21.62
C ARG A 210 -15.61 -0.76 -21.21
N TYR A 211 -14.87 0.23 -20.71
CA TYR A 211 -13.45 0.08 -20.40
C TYR A 211 -13.15 -0.01 -18.91
N LEU A 212 -14.02 0.58 -18.07
CA LEU A 212 -13.90 0.43 -16.62
C LEU A 212 -14.27 -1.00 -16.21
N ASP A 213 -13.42 -1.62 -15.39
CA ASP A 213 -13.56 -3.03 -15.01
C ASP A 213 -13.98 -3.21 -13.56
N ALA A 214 -13.57 -2.33 -12.65
CA ALA A 214 -13.89 -2.46 -11.24
C ALA A 214 -14.13 -1.13 -10.52
N ALA A 215 -15.00 -1.20 -9.52
CA ALA A 215 -15.17 -0.17 -8.50
C ALA A 215 -14.36 -0.54 -7.24
N TRP A 216 -14.15 0.44 -6.36
CA TRP A 216 -13.47 0.21 -5.10
C TRP A 216 -14.18 0.91 -3.94
N ALA A 217 -14.85 0.10 -3.12
CA ALA A 217 -15.62 0.53 -1.97
C ALA A 217 -14.78 0.46 -0.68
N GLN A 218 -14.59 1.62 -0.03
CA GLN A 218 -13.90 1.73 1.25
C GLN A 218 -14.90 1.97 2.40
N TYR A 219 -14.96 1.03 3.33
CA TYR A 219 -15.81 1.11 4.51
C TYR A 219 -15.25 2.03 5.59
N VAL A 220 -16.16 2.78 6.18
CA VAL A 220 -16.00 3.51 7.45
C VAL A 220 -17.31 3.36 8.24
N GLN A 221 -17.23 3.36 9.57
CA GLN A 221 -18.34 3.05 10.47
C GLN A 221 -19.58 3.91 10.24
N ARG A 222 -19.41 5.18 9.83
CA ARG A 222 -20.53 6.09 9.51
C ARG A 222 -21.37 5.69 8.28
N LYS A 223 -20.97 4.65 7.52
CA LYS A 223 -21.67 4.19 6.31
C LYS A 223 -22.67 3.05 6.57
N GLY A 224 -23.07 2.85 7.83
CA GLY A 224 -23.98 1.80 8.27
C GLY A 224 -23.25 0.53 8.71
N THR A 225 -23.97 -0.57 8.89
CA THR A 225 -23.37 -1.83 9.33
C THR A 225 -22.46 -2.43 8.24
N PRO A 226 -21.41 -3.19 8.60
CA PRO A 226 -20.55 -3.84 7.60
C PRO A 226 -21.30 -4.78 6.66
N ALA A 227 -22.35 -5.46 7.15
CA ALA A 227 -23.14 -6.41 6.37
C ALA A 227 -24.00 -5.72 5.31
N GLU A 228 -24.70 -4.63 5.68
CA GLU A 228 -25.48 -3.84 4.74
C GLU A 228 -24.58 -3.15 3.72
N TYR A 229 -23.43 -2.62 4.17
CA TYR A 229 -22.44 -2.01 3.30
C TYR A 229 -21.93 -3.00 2.25
N LEU A 230 -21.54 -4.21 2.67
CA LEU A 230 -21.12 -5.29 1.77
C LEU A 230 -22.23 -5.62 0.77
N ARG A 231 -23.43 -5.94 1.26
CA ARG A 231 -24.57 -6.37 0.42
C ARG A 231 -24.89 -5.32 -0.65
N ARG A 232 -24.97 -4.04 -0.26
CA ARG A 232 -25.24 -2.94 -1.18
C ARG A 232 -24.17 -2.83 -2.25
N ASN A 233 -22.90 -2.77 -1.86
CA ASN A 233 -21.79 -2.59 -2.80
C ASN A 233 -21.63 -3.80 -3.74
N VAL A 234 -21.87 -5.02 -3.28
CA VAL A 234 -21.88 -6.21 -4.14
C VAL A 234 -23.02 -6.12 -5.16
N ALA A 235 -24.25 -5.84 -4.72
CA ALA A 235 -25.39 -5.71 -5.61
C ALA A 235 -25.20 -4.59 -6.65
N ASP A 236 -24.68 -3.44 -6.22
CA ASP A 236 -24.42 -2.31 -7.11
C ASP A 236 -23.32 -2.61 -8.15
N ALA A 237 -22.27 -3.34 -7.75
CA ALA A 237 -21.21 -3.76 -8.66
C ALA A 237 -21.73 -4.79 -9.68
N GLN A 238 -22.51 -5.78 -9.23
CA GLN A 238 -23.14 -6.77 -10.09
C GLN A 238 -24.07 -6.12 -11.12
N LYS A 239 -24.93 -5.20 -10.68
CA LYS A 239 -25.85 -4.45 -11.56
C LYS A 239 -25.10 -3.68 -12.66
N ARG A 240 -23.85 -3.30 -12.43
CA ARG A 240 -23.02 -2.48 -13.34
C ARG A 240 -21.98 -3.31 -14.11
N GLY A 241 -21.97 -4.64 -13.91
CA GLY A 241 -20.97 -5.52 -14.51
C GLY A 241 -19.53 -5.23 -14.07
N LEU A 242 -19.34 -4.65 -12.88
CA LEU A 242 -18.02 -4.28 -12.37
C LEU A 242 -17.48 -5.32 -11.39
N GLY A 243 -16.17 -5.56 -11.42
CA GLY A 243 -15.45 -6.14 -10.29
C GLY A 243 -15.50 -5.22 -9.07
N LEU A 244 -15.16 -5.75 -7.91
CA LEU A 244 -15.20 -4.99 -6.66
C LEU A 244 -13.93 -5.19 -5.86
N VAL A 245 -13.20 -4.09 -5.62
CA VAL A 245 -12.21 -4.03 -4.55
C VAL A 245 -12.92 -3.56 -3.29
N LEU A 246 -12.79 -4.31 -2.21
CA LEU A 246 -13.26 -3.92 -0.89
C LEU A 246 -12.08 -3.42 -0.05
N GLY A 247 -12.38 -2.68 1.01
CA GLY A 247 -11.38 -2.33 2.01
C GLY A 247 -11.99 -1.53 3.14
N MET A 248 -11.21 -1.32 4.20
CA MET A 248 -11.59 -0.49 5.33
C MET A 248 -10.66 0.71 5.44
N ASN A 249 -11.14 1.83 5.99
CA ASN A 249 -10.25 2.86 6.49
C ASN A 249 -9.76 2.48 7.90
N ILE A 250 -8.72 1.68 8.01
CA ILE A 250 -8.25 1.14 9.30
C ILE A 250 -7.69 2.21 10.24
N THR A 251 -7.21 3.35 9.71
CA THR A 251 -6.63 4.43 10.53
C THR A 251 -7.61 5.54 10.89
N LYS A 252 -8.73 5.69 10.17
CA LYS A 252 -9.71 6.76 10.38
C LYS A 252 -11.17 6.32 10.22
N GLY A 253 -11.43 5.02 10.16
CA GLY A 253 -12.73 4.48 9.82
C GLY A 253 -13.65 4.22 11.00
N ALA A 254 -13.18 4.31 12.24
CA ALA A 254 -14.08 4.33 13.39
C ALA A 254 -14.75 5.71 13.54
N LEU A 255 -15.75 5.81 14.42
CA LEU A 255 -16.37 7.09 14.79
C LEU A 255 -15.31 8.14 15.17
N ASN A 256 -15.61 9.40 14.87
CA ASN A 256 -14.73 10.54 15.12
C ASN A 256 -13.36 10.45 14.42
N LYS A 257 -13.30 9.78 13.25
CA LYS A 257 -12.09 9.61 12.44
C LYS A 257 -10.93 8.94 13.19
N ARG A 258 -11.25 8.06 14.15
CA ARG A 258 -10.27 7.30 14.93
C ARG A 258 -9.81 6.03 14.20
N PRO A 259 -8.63 5.48 14.53
CA PRO A 259 -8.24 4.15 14.11
C PRO A 259 -9.24 3.12 14.61
N MET A 260 -9.49 2.09 13.79
CA MET A 260 -10.32 0.97 14.21
C MET A 260 -9.63 0.20 15.35
N SER A 261 -10.39 -0.38 16.28
CA SER A 261 -9.84 -1.33 17.27
C SER A 261 -9.53 -2.68 16.62
N ALA A 262 -8.73 -3.53 17.27
CA ALA A 262 -8.46 -4.89 16.78
C ALA A 262 -9.76 -5.71 16.60
N ASN A 263 -10.73 -5.57 17.52
CA ASN A 263 -12.04 -6.23 17.41
C ASN A 263 -12.82 -5.68 16.22
N GLN A 264 -12.86 -4.36 16.02
CA GLN A 264 -13.51 -3.76 14.85
C GLN A 264 -12.88 -4.26 13.54
N LEU A 265 -11.55 -4.32 13.45
CA LEU A 265 -10.86 -4.87 12.28
C LEU A 265 -11.28 -6.33 12.03
N ARG A 266 -11.17 -7.17 13.06
CA ARG A 266 -11.46 -8.59 12.96
C ARG A 266 -12.92 -8.82 12.58
N ASP A 267 -13.87 -8.20 13.27
CA ASP A 267 -15.30 -8.45 13.10
C ASP A 267 -15.82 -7.87 11.78
N TRP A 268 -15.49 -6.60 11.49
CA TRP A 268 -15.98 -5.93 10.28
C TRP A 268 -15.27 -6.47 9.03
N GLY A 269 -13.96 -6.71 9.11
CA GLY A 269 -13.21 -7.37 8.05
C GLY A 269 -13.72 -8.80 7.80
N SER A 270 -14.09 -9.53 8.86
CA SER A 270 -14.70 -10.86 8.74
C SER A 270 -15.99 -10.86 7.94
N ILE A 271 -16.84 -9.86 8.18
CA ILE A 271 -18.10 -9.71 7.47
C ILE A 271 -17.83 -9.40 6.00
N MET A 272 -16.94 -8.44 5.71
CA MET A 272 -16.63 -8.06 4.33
C MET A 272 -15.96 -9.16 3.52
N LEU A 273 -15.10 -9.97 4.16
CA LEU A 273 -14.52 -11.19 3.58
C LEU A 273 -15.47 -12.40 3.67
N GLY A 274 -16.71 -12.20 4.10
CA GLY A 274 -17.73 -13.25 4.15
C GLY A 274 -18.07 -13.78 2.76
N GLY A 275 -18.23 -12.88 1.79
CA GLY A 275 -18.52 -13.22 0.39
C GLY A 275 -17.28 -13.49 -0.46
N SER A 276 -17.48 -14.01 -1.67
CA SER A 276 -16.44 -14.29 -2.68
C SER A 276 -16.43 -13.30 -3.85
N TYR A 277 -17.29 -12.27 -3.83
CA TYR A 277 -17.42 -11.35 -4.96
C TYR A 277 -16.23 -10.38 -5.11
N ALA A 278 -15.59 -10.02 -3.99
CA ALA A 278 -14.48 -9.08 -4.02
C ALA A 278 -13.24 -9.69 -4.71
N CYS A 279 -12.63 -8.95 -5.62
CA CYS A 279 -11.41 -9.38 -6.29
C CYS A 279 -10.14 -9.05 -5.49
N ALA A 280 -10.23 -8.10 -4.54
CA ALA A 280 -9.17 -7.76 -3.60
C ALA A 280 -9.75 -7.08 -2.34
N PHE A 281 -9.00 -7.13 -1.24
CA PHE A 281 -9.30 -6.47 0.04
C PHE A 281 -8.16 -5.53 0.43
N ILE A 282 -8.18 -4.30 -0.09
CA ILE A 282 -7.10 -3.33 0.07
C ILE A 282 -7.59 -2.14 0.91
N SER A 283 -6.98 -1.95 2.08
CA SER A 283 -7.44 -1.03 3.12
C SER A 283 -6.59 0.25 3.21
N TRP A 284 -7.21 1.37 3.60
CA TRP A 284 -6.52 2.63 3.86
C TRP A 284 -6.18 2.76 5.35
N THR A 285 -4.93 2.85 5.79
CA THR A 285 -3.67 2.78 5.03
C THR A 285 -2.60 2.15 5.93
N TYR A 286 -1.47 1.77 5.36
CA TYR A 286 -0.33 1.31 6.14
C TYR A 286 0.14 2.41 7.09
N ASP A 287 0.10 2.10 8.39
CA ASP A 287 0.72 2.88 9.45
C ASP A 287 1.52 1.90 10.30
N LYS A 288 2.85 2.07 10.31
CA LYS A 288 3.76 1.10 10.94
C LYS A 288 3.44 0.92 12.42
N LYS A 289 3.16 2.01 13.15
CA LYS A 289 2.91 1.98 14.60
C LYS A 289 1.59 1.28 14.90
N TYR A 290 0.56 1.53 14.10
CA TYR A 290 -0.75 0.91 14.25
C TYR A 290 -0.73 -0.57 13.90
N ILE A 291 -0.18 -0.93 12.73
CA ILE A 291 -0.10 -2.31 12.25
C ILE A 291 0.86 -3.18 13.09
N SER A 292 1.87 -2.58 13.72
CA SER A 292 2.80 -3.30 14.60
C SER A 292 2.25 -3.59 16.00
N ARG A 293 1.09 -3.04 16.38
CA ARG A 293 0.47 -3.43 17.65
C ARG A 293 0.10 -4.91 17.59
N SER A 294 0.39 -5.66 18.65
CA SER A 294 0.17 -7.12 18.69
C SER A 294 -1.29 -7.51 18.43
N ASP A 295 -2.24 -6.75 18.99
CA ASP A 295 -3.68 -6.97 18.81
C ASP A 295 -4.14 -6.72 17.37
N VAL A 296 -3.69 -5.62 16.75
CA VAL A 296 -3.96 -5.30 15.35
C VAL A 296 -3.28 -6.30 14.40
N ALA A 297 -2.03 -6.66 14.66
CA ALA A 297 -1.28 -7.64 13.89
C ALA A 297 -1.97 -9.02 13.89
N SER A 298 -2.49 -9.44 15.04
CA SER A 298 -3.28 -10.67 15.19
C SER A 298 -4.58 -10.60 14.37
N ALA A 299 -5.33 -9.49 14.49
CA ALA A 299 -6.55 -9.28 13.71
C ALA A 299 -6.28 -9.32 12.19
N MET A 300 -5.23 -8.65 11.70
CA MET A 300 -4.87 -8.68 10.29
C MET A 300 -4.41 -10.06 9.81
N SER A 301 -3.68 -10.81 10.65
CA SER A 301 -3.27 -12.19 10.31
C SER A 301 -4.48 -13.13 10.23
N TYR A 302 -5.45 -12.97 11.13
CA TYR A 302 -6.73 -13.67 11.07
C TYR A 302 -7.49 -13.35 9.77
N LEU A 303 -7.58 -12.06 9.39
CA LEU A 303 -8.22 -11.66 8.13
C LEU A 303 -7.47 -12.20 6.90
N ALA A 304 -6.14 -12.27 6.95
CA ALA A 304 -5.34 -12.85 5.89
C ALA A 304 -5.63 -14.35 5.71
N GLY A 305 -5.74 -15.11 6.82
CA GLY A 305 -6.20 -16.49 6.79
C GLY A 305 -7.59 -16.63 6.15
N LYS A 306 -8.54 -15.77 6.53
CA LYS A 306 -9.89 -15.76 5.96
C LYS A 306 -9.90 -15.39 4.48
N ALA A 307 -9.07 -14.44 4.05
CA ALA A 307 -8.98 -14.02 2.67
C ALA A 307 -8.38 -15.13 1.78
N ARG A 308 -7.38 -15.86 2.30
CA ARG A 308 -6.80 -17.04 1.63
C ARG A 308 -7.78 -18.18 1.46
N SER A 309 -8.72 -18.37 2.39
CA SER A 309 -9.71 -19.45 2.33
C SER A 309 -10.83 -19.21 1.32
N LYS A 310 -10.79 -18.12 0.55
CA LYS A 310 -11.84 -17.75 -0.43
C LYS A 310 -11.42 -18.16 -1.83
N SER A 311 -12.39 -18.39 -2.71
CA SER A 311 -12.11 -18.40 -4.14
C SER A 311 -11.74 -16.98 -4.58
N GLY A 312 -10.57 -16.83 -5.20
CA GLY A 312 -10.16 -15.56 -5.79
C GLY A 312 -10.99 -15.25 -7.04
N ARG A 313 -11.22 -13.97 -7.31
CA ARG A 313 -11.89 -13.49 -8.54
C ARG A 313 -11.02 -12.45 -9.23
N SER A 314 -11.04 -12.43 -10.56
CA SER A 314 -10.41 -11.36 -11.34
C SER A 314 -11.11 -10.02 -11.11
N CYS A 315 -10.35 -8.93 -11.14
CA CYS A 315 -10.90 -7.56 -11.14
C CYS A 315 -11.42 -7.11 -12.51
N SER A 316 -11.40 -7.96 -13.55
CA SER A 316 -11.85 -7.62 -14.93
C SER A 316 -13.38 -7.52 -15.11
N GLY A 317 -14.17 -7.64 -14.04
CA GLY A 317 -15.61 -7.39 -14.05
C GLY A 317 -16.39 -8.19 -15.09
N GLY A 318 -16.51 -9.52 -14.96
CA GLY A 318 -17.40 -10.37 -15.78
C GLY A 318 -17.12 -10.39 -17.30
N LYS A 319 -16.31 -9.48 -17.83
CA LYS A 319 -15.85 -9.40 -19.20
C LYS A 319 -14.79 -10.48 -19.36
N ALA A 320 -15.08 -11.47 -20.18
CA ALA A 320 -14.14 -12.55 -20.48
C ALA A 320 -12.84 -11.97 -21.02
N VAL A 321 -11.72 -12.42 -20.47
CA VAL A 321 -10.41 -12.22 -21.08
C VAL A 321 -10.41 -13.09 -22.33
N GLY A 322 -10.33 -12.48 -23.52
CA GLY A 322 -10.06 -13.23 -24.75
C GLY A 322 -8.70 -13.90 -24.60
N GLY A 323 -8.70 -15.18 -24.25
CA GLY A 323 -7.50 -15.98 -24.03
C GLY A 323 -6.94 -16.50 -25.34
N ALA A 324 -5.61 -16.49 -25.47
CA ALA A 324 -4.92 -17.47 -26.29
C ALA A 324 -4.95 -18.84 -25.57
N PRO A 325 -5.11 -19.97 -26.27
CA PRO A 325 -5.34 -21.27 -25.66
C PRO A 325 -4.02 -21.89 -25.18
N GLY A 326 -3.95 -22.25 -23.89
CA GLY A 326 -2.92 -23.11 -23.31
C GLY A 326 -3.57 -24.41 -22.86
N GLY A 327 -3.14 -25.53 -23.46
CA GLY A 327 -3.77 -26.83 -23.40
C GLY A 327 -3.66 -27.61 -22.07
N GLY A 328 -4.52 -28.62 -22.01
CA GLY A 328 -4.72 -29.60 -20.94
C GLY A 328 -6.22 -29.94 -20.97
N GLY A 329 -6.73 -30.97 -21.64
CA GLY A 329 -6.22 -32.34 -21.71
C GLY A 329 -6.81 -33.14 -20.56
N GLY A 330 -8.03 -33.67 -20.74
CA GLY A 330 -8.62 -34.64 -19.80
C GLY A 330 -10.15 -34.71 -19.77
N GLY A 331 -10.72 -35.68 -20.51
CA GLY A 331 -12.00 -36.40 -20.31
C GLY A 331 -13.28 -35.59 -20.03
N GLY A 332 -14.32 -35.57 -20.86
CA GLY A 332 -14.96 -36.73 -21.48
C GLY A 332 -16.07 -37.25 -20.57
N GLY A 333 -17.32 -36.81 -20.80
CA GLY A 333 -18.51 -37.25 -20.06
C GLY A 333 -19.73 -36.41 -20.45
N GLY A 334 -20.37 -36.78 -21.56
CA GLY A 334 -21.61 -36.19 -22.06
C GLY A 334 -22.85 -36.67 -21.30
N GLY A 335 -23.98 -36.03 -21.64
CA GLY A 335 -25.31 -36.24 -21.06
C GLY A 335 -25.95 -34.87 -20.84
N GLU A 336 -26.31 -34.16 -21.91
CA GLU A 336 -27.57 -34.31 -22.66
C GLU A 336 -28.82 -33.93 -21.84
N ILE A 337 -29.60 -33.11 -22.50
CA ILE A 337 -30.67 -32.26 -22.02
C ILE A 337 -31.92 -33.12 -21.87
N ASP A 338 -32.62 -33.02 -20.73
CA ASP A 338 -34.07 -33.18 -20.77
C ASP A 338 -34.76 -32.13 -19.91
N ARG A 339 -35.52 -31.29 -20.63
CA ARG A 339 -36.59 -30.49 -20.06
C ARG A 339 -37.78 -31.42 -20.04
N ASP A 340 -38.36 -31.66 -18.87
CA ASP A 340 -39.80 -31.83 -18.84
C ASP A 340 -40.46 -31.35 -17.56
N ARG A 341 -41.68 -30.94 -17.80
CA ARG A 341 -42.58 -30.13 -17.01
C ARG A 341 -43.72 -31.05 -16.61
N ASP A 342 -43.93 -31.33 -15.32
CA ASP A 342 -45.31 -31.51 -14.89
C ASP A 342 -45.62 -31.26 -13.42
N LYS A 343 -46.90 -30.94 -13.24
CA LYS A 343 -47.63 -30.40 -12.10
C LYS A 343 -48.03 -31.48 -11.09
N GLY A 344 -48.47 -31.01 -9.92
CA GLY A 344 -49.45 -31.69 -9.07
C GLY A 344 -48.89 -32.02 -7.68
N LYS A 345 -49.13 -31.17 -6.68
CA LYS A 345 -50.31 -31.11 -5.79
C LYS A 345 -50.21 -32.06 -4.58
N ASN A 346 -50.43 -31.41 -3.45
CA ASN A 346 -51.15 -31.87 -2.27
C ASN A 346 -50.40 -32.65 -1.16
N ASP A 347 -50.26 -31.91 -0.06
CA ASP A 347 -51.00 -32.14 1.19
C ASP A 347 -50.27 -32.72 2.40
N ARG A 348 -50.52 -32.00 3.52
CA ARG A 348 -50.62 -32.42 4.93
C ARG A 348 -49.32 -32.63 5.71
N GLY A 349 -49.06 -31.63 6.57
CA GLY A 349 -49.38 -31.76 8.00
C GLY A 349 -48.39 -32.52 8.88
N GLY A 350 -47.85 -31.84 9.90
CA GLY A 350 -47.12 -32.54 10.96
C GLY A 350 -46.41 -31.61 11.92
N LYS A 351 -47.02 -31.41 13.08
CA LYS A 351 -46.55 -30.62 14.23
C LYS A 351 -45.31 -31.23 14.92
N ALA A 352 -44.55 -30.31 15.53
CA ALA A 352 -43.99 -30.33 16.90
C ALA A 352 -42.99 -31.43 17.33
N GLY A 353 -42.04 -31.00 18.15
CA GLY A 353 -41.30 -31.87 19.06
C GLY A 353 -39.85 -31.43 19.25
N GLY A 354 -39.60 -30.59 20.25
CA GLY A 354 -38.24 -30.26 20.67
C GLY A 354 -37.56 -31.42 21.42
N ASN A 355 -36.27 -31.28 21.70
CA ASN A 355 -35.77 -31.67 23.01
C ASN A 355 -34.49 -30.90 23.37
N ALA A 356 -34.52 -30.29 24.56
CA ALA A 356 -33.38 -29.76 25.26
C ALA A 356 -32.86 -30.86 26.19
N GLY A 357 -31.56 -31.12 26.16
CA GLY A 357 -30.88 -32.00 27.12
C GLY A 357 -29.73 -31.26 27.79
N LYS A 358 -29.98 -30.79 29.01
CA LYS A 358 -28.95 -30.44 30.02
C LYS A 358 -28.39 -31.71 30.65
N ASN A 359 -27.24 -31.53 31.33
CA ASN A 359 -26.64 -32.29 32.45
C ASN A 359 -25.20 -32.71 32.10
N ASP A 360 -24.19 -32.66 32.96
CA ASP A 360 -23.96 -32.05 34.27
C ASP A 360 -22.49 -32.37 34.66
N ARG A 361 -21.93 -31.62 35.61
CA ARG A 361 -20.86 -32.02 36.57
C ARG A 361 -19.40 -32.21 36.12
N GLY A 362 -18.56 -31.27 36.59
CA GLY A 362 -17.74 -31.47 37.79
C GLY A 362 -16.39 -32.19 37.66
N GLY A 363 -15.29 -31.53 38.05
CA GLY A 363 -14.00 -32.20 38.28
C GLY A 363 -12.82 -31.26 38.51
N LYS A 364 -12.25 -31.33 39.71
CA LYS A 364 -11.23 -30.47 40.33
C LYS A 364 -9.78 -30.67 39.84
N ALA A 365 -9.02 -29.58 39.94
CA ALA A 365 -7.67 -29.41 40.53
C ALA A 365 -6.43 -30.18 40.03
N GLY A 366 -5.31 -29.46 39.97
CA GLY A 366 -3.95 -30.01 39.94
C GLY A 366 -2.93 -28.99 39.42
N GLY A 367 -2.33 -28.20 40.30
CA GLY A 367 -1.25 -27.29 39.94
C GLY A 367 0.10 -28.00 39.80
N ASN A 368 1.06 -27.34 39.16
CA ASN A 368 2.41 -27.29 39.72
C ASN A 368 3.17 -26.06 39.23
N ALA A 369 3.74 -25.36 40.20
CA ALA A 369 4.69 -24.27 40.03
C ALA A 369 6.09 -24.88 39.99
N GLY A 370 6.89 -24.51 38.98
CA GLY A 370 8.30 -24.90 38.87
C GLY A 370 9.18 -23.65 38.82
N LYS A 371 10.09 -23.56 39.79
CA LYS A 371 10.89 -22.41 40.21
C LYS A 371 11.96 -21.99 39.19
N ASN A 372 12.27 -20.70 39.26
CA ASN A 372 13.54 -20.10 38.84
C ASN A 372 14.69 -20.68 39.66
N ASP A 373 15.89 -20.80 39.07
CA ASP A 373 17.12 -20.27 39.68
C ASP A 373 18.35 -20.27 38.74
N HIS A 374 18.98 -19.09 38.71
CA HIS A 374 20.40 -18.76 38.76
C HIS A 374 21.47 -19.65 38.10
N GLY A 375 22.30 -19.01 37.25
CA GLY A 375 23.63 -19.50 36.88
C GLY A 375 24.33 -18.59 35.88
N GLY A 376 25.05 -17.57 36.37
CA GLY A 376 25.78 -16.62 35.54
C GLY A 376 27.04 -17.19 34.90
N ASN A 377 27.48 -16.58 33.80
CA ASN A 377 28.88 -16.62 33.40
C ASN A 377 29.31 -15.27 32.81
N LYS A 378 30.24 -14.62 33.52
CA LYS A 378 30.97 -13.43 33.08
C LYS A 378 32.28 -13.90 32.44
N GLY A 379 32.45 -13.66 31.15
CA GLY A 379 33.71 -13.88 30.43
C GLY A 379 34.19 -12.59 29.75
N LYS A 380 35.35 -12.12 30.20
CA LYS A 380 36.16 -10.98 29.71
C LYS A 380 36.46 -11.16 28.20
N GLY A 381 36.51 -10.12 27.36
CA GLY A 381 37.50 -9.06 27.35
C GLY A 381 38.64 -9.41 26.37
N GLY A 382 38.63 -8.85 25.15
CA GLY A 382 39.69 -9.02 24.16
C GLY A 382 39.63 -7.94 23.07
N LYS A 383 40.40 -6.86 23.28
CA LYS A 383 40.73 -5.86 22.26
C LYS A 383 41.84 -6.44 21.37
N SER A 384 41.76 -6.25 20.05
CA SER A 384 42.96 -6.10 19.24
C SER A 384 42.75 -5.05 18.15
N ARG A 385 43.77 -4.22 17.98
CA ARG A 385 43.90 -3.06 17.08
C ARG A 385 44.98 -3.37 16.04
N GLY A 386 44.89 -2.71 14.88
CA GLY A 386 45.96 -2.55 13.89
C GLY A 386 45.96 -3.67 12.83
N GLY A 387 46.19 -3.43 11.55
CA GLY A 387 46.72 -2.28 10.81
C GLY A 387 47.49 -2.80 9.58
N SER A 388 47.64 -1.95 8.55
CA SER A 388 48.43 -2.16 7.31
C SER A 388 47.71 -2.93 6.19
N ALA A 389 47.27 -2.30 5.09
CA ALA A 389 48.01 -1.60 4.02
C ALA A 389 48.87 -2.56 3.17
N GLY A 390 48.27 -3.05 2.07
CA GLY A 390 48.93 -3.74 0.97
C GLY A 390 48.51 -3.09 -0.35
N SER A 391 49.46 -2.42 -1.00
CA SER A 391 49.35 -1.78 -2.30
C SER A 391 49.42 -2.84 -3.41
N GLY A 392 48.34 -2.99 -4.18
CA GLY A 392 48.31 -3.79 -5.40
C GLY A 392 47.77 -2.94 -6.55
N SER A 393 48.64 -2.59 -7.49
CA SER A 393 48.32 -1.88 -8.73
C SER A 393 47.56 -2.81 -9.66
N GLY A 394 46.30 -2.46 -9.94
CA GLY A 394 45.45 -3.11 -10.94
C GLY A 394 44.40 -2.11 -11.41
N GLY A 395 44.23 -1.96 -12.73
CA GLY A 395 43.49 -0.89 -13.39
C GLY A 395 42.17 -0.50 -12.72
N LYS A 396 42.13 0.69 -12.10
CA LYS A 396 40.95 1.21 -11.40
C LYS A 396 39.91 1.69 -12.40
N SER A 397 38.88 0.87 -12.61
CA SER A 397 37.54 1.40 -12.85
C SER A 397 37.22 2.39 -11.72
N SER A 398 37.21 3.69 -12.03
CA SER A 398 37.06 4.73 -11.00
C SER A 398 35.63 4.71 -10.46
N HIS A 399 35.43 3.99 -9.36
CA HIS A 399 34.15 3.94 -8.67
C HIS A 399 33.75 5.33 -8.19
N LEU A 400 32.54 5.77 -8.57
CA LEU A 400 31.98 7.03 -8.12
C LEU A 400 31.89 7.01 -6.58
N THR A 401 32.44 8.02 -5.91
CA THR A 401 32.55 8.07 -4.45
C THR A 401 32.00 9.39 -3.93
N LEU A 402 31.19 9.33 -2.87
CA LEU A 402 30.53 10.47 -2.22
C LEU A 402 30.97 10.60 -0.77
N ARG A 403 31.09 11.85 -0.32
CA ARG A 403 31.22 12.27 1.08
C ARG A 403 30.19 13.35 1.38
N ALA A 404 29.74 13.43 2.62
CA ALA A 404 28.77 14.43 3.07
C ALA A 404 29.07 14.88 4.50
N ARG A 405 28.86 16.17 4.79
CA ARG A 405 28.95 16.75 6.14
C ARG A 405 27.75 17.66 6.38
N GLY A 406 27.12 17.56 7.54
CA GLY A 406 25.92 18.34 7.87
C GLY A 406 26.05 19.13 9.15
N HIS A 407 25.36 20.26 9.21
CA HIS A 407 25.21 21.10 10.40
C HIS A 407 23.83 21.77 10.43
N SER A 408 23.43 22.26 11.60
CA SER A 408 22.20 23.03 11.81
C SER A 408 22.55 24.50 12.01
N GLU A 409 21.72 25.39 11.47
CA GLU A 409 21.79 26.83 11.73
C GLU A 409 20.35 27.37 11.83
N GLY A 410 19.97 27.77 13.04
CA GLY A 410 18.60 28.19 13.35
C GLY A 410 17.55 27.13 13.01
N ARG A 411 16.64 27.45 12.08
CA ARG A 411 15.55 26.55 11.62
C ARG A 411 15.88 25.89 10.28
N ARG A 412 17.17 25.75 9.97
CA ARG A 412 17.65 25.12 8.75
C ARG A 412 18.73 24.09 9.03
N HIS A 413 18.71 23.04 8.24
CA HIS A 413 19.79 22.07 8.16
C HIS A 413 20.50 22.27 6.83
N PHE A 414 21.83 22.21 6.89
CA PHE A 414 22.72 22.30 5.75
C PHE A 414 23.50 21.01 5.61
N THR A 415 23.71 20.54 4.39
CA THR A 415 24.61 19.43 4.09
C THR A 415 25.43 19.74 2.86
N THR A 416 26.75 19.73 3.02
CA THR A 416 27.69 19.81 1.90
C THR A 416 27.99 18.40 1.40
N LEU A 417 27.77 18.17 0.11
CA LEU A 417 28.06 16.94 -0.62
C LEU A 417 29.29 17.17 -1.48
N THR A 418 30.21 16.21 -1.49
CA THR A 418 31.39 16.23 -2.37
C THR A 418 31.62 14.85 -2.98
N TRP A 419 31.84 14.77 -4.30
CA TRP A 419 32.03 13.50 -4.98
C TRP A 419 33.19 13.50 -5.99
N SER A 420 33.67 12.30 -6.32
CA SER A 420 34.71 12.04 -7.33
C SER A 420 34.40 10.76 -8.11
N GLY A 421 35.00 10.55 -9.28
CA GLY A 421 34.82 9.32 -10.08
C GLY A 421 33.66 9.35 -11.08
N ALA A 422 33.00 10.49 -11.25
CA ALA A 422 31.96 10.70 -12.27
C ALA A 422 32.52 11.08 -13.66
N LYS A 423 33.71 10.60 -14.04
CA LYS A 423 34.34 10.95 -15.33
C LYS A 423 33.43 10.58 -16.51
N GLY A 424 33.30 11.49 -17.48
CA GLY A 424 32.49 11.32 -18.70
C GLY A 424 31.05 11.87 -18.64
N ASP A 425 30.53 12.15 -17.44
CA ASP A 425 29.22 12.78 -17.27
C ASP A 425 29.36 14.30 -17.10
N LYS A 426 28.63 15.09 -17.89
CA LYS A 426 28.55 16.56 -17.72
C LYS A 426 27.60 16.98 -16.59
N ILE A 427 26.67 16.10 -16.24
CA ILE A 427 25.61 16.31 -15.27
C ILE A 427 25.57 15.10 -14.34
N VAL A 428 25.28 15.32 -13.07
CA VAL A 428 24.97 14.27 -12.11
C VAL A 428 23.62 14.51 -11.44
N TYR A 429 23.05 13.44 -10.92
CA TYR A 429 21.85 13.50 -10.09
C TYR A 429 22.22 13.29 -8.63
N LEU A 430 21.76 14.20 -7.77
CA LEU A 430 21.95 14.13 -6.33
C LEU A 430 20.68 13.69 -5.65
N PHE A 431 20.82 12.76 -4.73
CA PHE A 431 19.72 12.15 -4.00
C PHE A 431 19.89 12.34 -2.50
N ARG A 432 18.79 12.66 -1.81
CA ARG A 432 18.67 12.66 -0.35
C ARG A 432 17.48 11.81 0.05
N ASN A 433 17.70 10.84 0.93
CA ASN A 433 16.69 9.90 1.41
C ASN A 433 15.98 9.18 0.27
N GLY A 434 16.72 8.86 -0.78
CA GLY A 434 16.17 8.23 -1.99
C GLY A 434 15.64 9.23 -3.02
N PHE A 435 15.26 10.47 -2.66
CA PHE A 435 14.70 11.43 -3.61
C PHE A 435 15.76 12.24 -4.35
N ARG A 436 15.62 12.42 -5.67
CA ARG A 436 16.48 13.36 -6.42
C ARG A 436 16.20 14.80 -5.96
N ILE A 437 17.18 15.39 -5.28
CA ILE A 437 17.13 16.78 -4.81
C ILE A 437 17.71 17.77 -5.83
N ALA A 438 18.57 17.31 -6.74
CA ALA A 438 19.14 18.16 -7.76
C ALA A 438 19.58 17.40 -9.01
N ARG A 439 19.54 18.12 -10.13
CA ARG A 439 20.30 17.84 -11.36
C ARG A 439 21.31 18.96 -11.49
N THR A 440 22.58 18.66 -11.28
CA THR A 440 23.64 19.68 -11.25
C THR A 440 24.77 19.33 -12.20
N ARG A 441 25.59 20.33 -12.54
CA ARG A 441 26.85 20.11 -13.23
C ARG A 441 27.72 19.15 -12.43
N ASN A 442 28.50 18.34 -13.13
CA ASN A 442 29.43 17.43 -12.50
C ASN A 442 30.73 18.16 -12.08
N ASP A 443 30.61 19.09 -11.13
CA ASP A 443 31.70 19.90 -10.58
C ASP A 443 32.25 19.35 -9.25
N GLY A 444 31.69 18.25 -8.75
CA GLY A 444 32.19 17.54 -7.58
C GLY A 444 31.67 18.06 -6.25
N ARG A 445 30.80 19.08 -6.21
CA ARG A 445 30.27 19.64 -4.95
C ARG A 445 28.82 20.11 -5.07
N TYR A 446 28.05 19.98 -3.99
CA TYR A 446 26.71 20.56 -3.90
C TYR A 446 26.34 20.86 -2.46
N GLU A 447 25.64 21.97 -2.23
CA GLU A 447 25.10 22.32 -0.93
C GLU A 447 23.59 22.14 -0.91
N ASP A 448 23.13 21.27 -0.03
CA ASP A 448 21.72 21.03 0.22
C ASP A 448 21.28 21.76 1.49
N SER A 449 20.21 22.55 1.40
CA SER A 449 19.64 23.25 2.55
C SER A 449 18.15 22.98 2.66
N ARG A 450 17.65 22.85 3.89
CA ARG A 450 16.22 22.60 4.14
C ARG A 450 15.75 23.23 5.44
N ARG A 451 14.50 23.71 5.45
CA ARG A 451 13.84 24.12 6.69
C ARG A 451 13.55 22.88 7.54
N ALA A 452 14.15 22.82 8.72
CA ALA A 452 14.03 21.74 9.69
C ALA A 452 14.45 22.26 11.09
N ARG A 453 13.91 21.68 12.17
CA ARG A 453 14.28 22.02 13.55
C ARG A 453 14.72 20.76 14.29
N GLY A 454 15.72 20.90 15.16
CA GLY A 454 16.22 19.81 15.99
C GLY A 454 16.98 18.75 15.20
N ARG A 455 17.09 17.54 15.75
CA ARG A 455 17.89 16.46 15.15
C ARG A 455 17.33 16.02 13.78
N GLY A 456 18.20 15.85 12.79
CA GLY A 456 17.88 15.33 11.46
C GLY A 456 18.78 14.16 11.05
N SER A 457 18.24 13.21 10.28
CA SER A 457 19.00 12.11 9.69
C SER A 457 18.76 12.05 8.18
N TYR A 458 19.86 12.00 7.41
CA TYR A 458 19.85 12.04 5.96
C TYR A 458 20.77 10.98 5.35
N VAL A 459 20.36 10.42 4.22
CA VAL A 459 21.19 9.49 3.43
C VAL A 459 21.37 10.05 2.03
N TYR A 460 22.61 10.27 1.61
CA TYR A 460 22.90 10.87 0.31
C TYR A 460 23.53 9.87 -0.66
N LYS A 461 23.28 10.10 -1.96
CA LYS A 461 23.86 9.37 -3.09
C LYS A 461 24.00 10.30 -4.30
N VAL A 462 25.05 10.15 -5.10
CA VAL A 462 25.19 10.80 -6.42
C VAL A 462 25.19 9.76 -7.51
N CYS A 463 24.56 10.02 -8.65
CA CYS A 463 24.50 9.09 -9.77
C CYS A 463 24.87 9.76 -11.10
N LYS A 464 25.55 8.99 -11.95
CA LYS A 464 25.80 9.31 -13.35
C LYS A 464 24.48 9.33 -14.14
N THR A 465 24.44 10.13 -15.19
CA THR A 465 23.24 10.27 -16.05
C THR A 465 23.17 9.21 -17.14
N LYS A 466 24.32 8.78 -17.66
CA LYS A 466 24.38 7.91 -18.84
C LYS A 466 24.56 6.43 -18.51
N THR A 467 25.41 6.11 -17.53
CA THR A 467 25.80 4.72 -17.26
C THR A 467 25.09 4.10 -16.05
N GLY A 468 24.18 4.83 -15.39
CA GLY A 468 23.42 4.35 -14.23
C GLY A 468 24.23 4.12 -12.95
N GLY A 469 25.56 4.25 -12.99
CA GLY A 469 26.44 4.03 -11.84
C GLY A 469 26.28 5.11 -10.77
N CYS A 470 26.03 4.70 -9.53
CA CYS A 470 25.88 5.58 -8.37
C CYS A 470 27.04 5.43 -7.37
N SER A 471 27.24 6.44 -6.53
CA SER A 471 28.19 6.40 -5.42
C SER A 471 27.80 5.43 -4.30
N ASN A 472 28.73 5.22 -3.36
CA ASN A 472 28.39 4.80 -2.00
C ASN A 472 27.33 5.72 -1.37
N ARG A 473 26.61 5.19 -0.37
CA ARG A 473 25.64 5.96 0.43
C ARG A 473 26.36 6.60 1.62
N VAL A 474 26.01 7.85 1.94
CA VAL A 474 26.56 8.56 3.10
C VAL A 474 25.43 8.93 4.07
N HIS A 475 25.53 8.47 5.30
CA HIS A 475 24.62 8.80 6.39
C HIS A 475 25.12 10.06 7.11
N VAL A 476 24.25 11.05 7.26
CA VAL A 476 24.52 12.32 7.95
C VAL A 476 23.49 12.50 9.04
N VAL A 477 23.96 12.62 10.28
CA VAL A 477 23.14 12.99 11.43
C VAL A 477 23.49 14.41 11.82
N ILE A 478 22.50 15.29 11.79
CA ILE A 478 22.60 16.68 12.24
C ILE A 478 21.95 16.73 13.61
N ARG A 479 22.66 17.26 14.59
CA ARG A 479 22.18 17.37 15.98
C ARG A 479 21.56 18.74 16.24
#